data_AF-C5WUL4-F1
#
_entry.id   AF-C5WUL4-F1
#
_cell.length_a   1.000
_cell.length_b   1.000
_cell.length_c   1.000
_cell.angle_alpha   90.00
_cell.angle_beta   90.00
_cell.angle_gamma   90.00
#
_symmetry.space_group_name_H-M   'P 1'
#
loop_
_entity.id
_entity.type
_entity.pdbx_description
1 polymer ?
#
loop_
_entity_poly.entity_id
_entity_poly.type
_entity_poly.pdbx_seq_one_letter_code
_entity_poly.pdbx_strand_id
1 'polypeptide(L)'
;MCEGLVGKLLPPCLCNAKDGGGVGDDGHRLRAVVVSPDVAVVVVLNESTTTLTTTCKDPPPPVLDDRPSLTRGAASEAASILSLSLPMIMTGLILYVRPMISMLFLGRLGELALAGGSLAIGFGNITGYSVLSGLAMGMEPVCGQAVGAKNLPLVGATMQRMVLLLLALSVPVAFLWAHMEPLLLLCGQDAAISAAAQRYILLCLPDLLFQSFLHPLRIYLRTQSINFPLTACAVLAVAMHLPINYLLVSVLGLGVEGVALASALANLNLVLLLLAYIYFSGVHRATGGFTLSEKLFKDVTGWMRLARLAVASCASVCLEWWWYEIMILLCGLLADPKATVASMGVLIQTTSLLYIFPSSLSFGVSTRVSNELGANRPGAARAAARAGLALSALQGLASFLFAVSVRDVWARMFTSDTSILALTASVLPILGLCELGNCPQTTGCGVLRGSARPKDGAHINLGAFYGVGTPVAVALAFWAGQGFRGLWLGLLAAQAACVAVMLVVITRTDWAKQAELAQVLAGVAAPGGDAVVNGDDDDGGKEKDTGPHAKVAASHGDEDSSLLITVQG
;
A
#
# COMPACT_ATOMS: atom_id res chain seq x y z
N MET A 1 -25.68 -29.86 -3.46
CA MET A 1 -25.48 -28.76 -2.48
C MET A 1 -24.77 -27.54 -3.08
N CYS A 2 -24.87 -27.34 -4.40
CA CYS A 2 -24.20 -26.24 -5.15
C CYS A 2 -25.20 -25.48 -6.03
N GLU A 3 -26.33 -25.02 -5.48
CA GLU A 3 -27.29 -24.17 -6.21
C GLU A 3 -27.49 -22.77 -5.58
N GLY A 4 -26.75 -22.44 -4.51
CA GLY A 4 -26.91 -21.15 -3.81
C GLY A 4 -25.90 -20.06 -4.15
N LEU A 5 -24.84 -20.35 -4.93
CA LEU A 5 -23.72 -19.40 -5.13
C LEU A 5 -23.78 -18.58 -6.43
N VAL A 6 -24.54 -19.03 -7.44
CA VAL A 6 -24.58 -18.34 -8.74
C VAL A 6 -25.55 -17.14 -8.73
N GLY A 7 -26.60 -17.18 -7.89
CA GLY A 7 -27.58 -16.10 -7.78
C GLY A 7 -27.10 -14.82 -7.09
N LYS A 8 -25.86 -14.77 -6.58
CA LYS A 8 -25.25 -13.58 -5.95
C LYS A 8 -24.16 -12.90 -6.80
N LEU A 9 -23.79 -13.50 -7.94
CA LEU A 9 -22.73 -13.00 -8.83
C LEU A 9 -23.24 -12.23 -10.04
N LEU A 10 -24.55 -12.29 -10.33
CA LEU A 10 -25.21 -11.56 -11.40
C LEU A 10 -26.40 -10.79 -10.83
N PRO A 11 -26.60 -9.51 -11.19
CA PRO A 11 -27.80 -8.79 -10.80
C PRO A 11 -29.02 -9.43 -11.47
N PRO A 12 -30.17 -9.52 -10.79
CA PRO A 12 -31.39 -9.97 -11.44
C PRO A 12 -31.80 -8.96 -12.51
N CYS A 13 -31.90 -9.39 -13.76
CA CYS A 13 -32.58 -8.63 -14.80
C CYS A 13 -34.04 -8.46 -14.38
N LEU A 14 -34.38 -7.31 -13.81
CA LEU A 14 -35.75 -6.89 -13.53
C LEU A 14 -36.43 -6.51 -14.85
N CYS A 15 -36.89 -7.50 -15.60
CA CYS A 15 -37.94 -7.28 -16.60
C CYS A 15 -39.29 -7.19 -15.86
N ASN A 16 -39.57 -6.01 -15.30
CA ASN A 16 -40.89 -5.71 -14.76
C ASN A 16 -41.82 -5.38 -15.93
N ALA A 17 -42.67 -6.32 -16.33
CA ALA A 17 -43.83 -6.02 -17.15
C ALA A 17 -44.96 -5.57 -16.20
N LYS A 18 -45.23 -4.27 -16.14
CA LYS A 18 -46.47 -3.74 -15.60
C LYS A 18 -46.97 -2.59 -16.48
N ASP A 19 -48.29 -2.58 -16.63
CA ASP A 19 -49.20 -1.68 -17.37
C ASP A 19 -49.69 -2.34 -18.67
N GLY A 20 -50.97 -2.61 -18.92
CA GLY A 20 -52.22 -2.21 -18.27
C GLY A 20 -53.26 -1.88 -19.35
N GLY A 21 -54.27 -2.74 -19.52
CA GLY A 21 -55.57 -2.38 -20.13
C GLY A 21 -55.77 -2.60 -21.64
N GLY A 22 -56.88 -3.28 -21.99
CA GLY A 22 -57.53 -3.17 -23.31
C GLY A 22 -57.88 -4.52 -23.97
N VAL A 23 -59.17 -4.88 -23.94
CA VAL A 23 -59.76 -6.01 -24.68
C VAL A 23 -59.82 -5.68 -26.17
N GLY A 24 -59.51 -6.66 -27.03
CA GLY A 24 -59.73 -6.61 -28.47
C GLY A 24 -59.57 -7.99 -29.09
N ASP A 25 -60.70 -8.56 -29.48
CA ASP A 25 -60.89 -9.82 -30.21
C ASP A 25 -60.33 -9.70 -31.63
N ASP A 26 -59.39 -10.57 -32.02
CA ASP A 26 -59.38 -11.23 -33.33
C ASP A 26 -58.14 -12.13 -33.48
N GLY A 27 -58.42 -13.38 -33.83
CA GLY A 27 -57.46 -14.48 -33.78
C GLY A 27 -56.40 -14.42 -34.86
N HIS A 28 -55.14 -14.34 -34.44
CA HIS A 28 -54.02 -14.90 -35.20
C HIS A 28 -53.03 -15.61 -34.28
N ARG A 29 -52.88 -16.92 -34.50
CA ARG A 29 -51.96 -17.81 -33.78
C ARG A 29 -50.51 -17.37 -34.01
N LEU A 30 -49.86 -16.83 -32.97
CA LEU A 30 -48.40 -16.74 -32.91
C LEU A 30 -47.83 -18.16 -32.75
N ARG A 31 -47.21 -18.68 -33.82
CA ARG A 31 -46.35 -19.87 -33.74
C ARG A 31 -44.98 -19.45 -33.24
N ALA A 32 -44.64 -19.85 -32.02
CA ALA A 32 -43.28 -19.74 -31.52
C ALA A 32 -42.35 -20.68 -32.30
N VAL A 33 -41.22 -20.16 -32.78
CA VAL A 33 -40.08 -20.97 -33.22
C VAL A 33 -38.93 -20.64 -32.27
N VAL A 34 -38.50 -21.64 -31.52
CA VAL A 34 -37.32 -21.58 -30.64
C VAL A 34 -36.08 -21.82 -31.48
N VAL A 35 -35.12 -20.88 -31.48
CA VAL A 35 -33.75 -21.13 -31.95
C VAL A 35 -32.74 -20.31 -31.11
N SER A 36 -31.94 -21.02 -30.31
CA SER A 36 -30.59 -20.76 -29.75
C SER A 36 -30.16 -19.38 -29.16
N PRO A 37 -29.17 -19.35 -28.24
CA PRO A 37 -28.99 -18.26 -27.28
C PRO A 37 -28.21 -17.01 -27.74
N ASP A 38 -27.65 -16.96 -28.95
CA ASP A 38 -26.64 -15.93 -29.26
C ASP A 38 -26.95 -14.95 -30.40
N VAL A 39 -28.00 -15.15 -31.22
CA VAL A 39 -28.40 -14.14 -32.23
C VAL A 39 -29.89 -14.22 -32.52
N ALA A 40 -30.63 -13.14 -32.24
CA ALA A 40 -32.00 -12.95 -32.75
C ALA A 40 -31.96 -11.99 -33.95
N VAL A 41 -32.09 -12.53 -35.17
CA VAL A 41 -32.39 -11.73 -36.37
C VAL A 41 -33.90 -11.73 -36.56
N VAL A 42 -34.52 -10.56 -36.46
CA VAL A 42 -35.94 -10.36 -36.77
C VAL A 42 -36.03 -9.80 -38.19
N VAL A 43 -36.56 -10.58 -39.13
CA VAL A 43 -37.01 -10.08 -40.42
C VAL A 43 -38.53 -9.88 -40.33
N VAL A 44 -38.96 -8.61 -40.35
CA VAL A 44 -40.37 -8.24 -40.49
C VAL A 44 -40.54 -7.58 -41.85
N LEU A 45 -41.45 -8.12 -42.66
CA LEU A 45 -41.96 -7.46 -43.86
C LEU A 45 -43.03 -6.44 -43.42
N ASN A 46 -42.73 -5.15 -43.65
CA ASN A 46 -43.58 -3.95 -43.90
C ASN A 46 -45.01 -3.87 -43.30
N GLU A 47 -45.59 -2.74 -42.88
CA GLU A 47 -45.37 -1.30 -43.05
C GLU A 47 -45.69 -0.58 -41.73
N SER A 48 -45.18 0.65 -41.58
CA SER A 48 -45.38 1.61 -40.49
C SER A 48 -44.39 1.53 -39.31
N THR A 49 -43.46 2.48 -39.36
CA THR A 49 -42.30 2.68 -38.50
C THR A 49 -42.70 3.06 -37.08
N THR A 50 -42.44 2.18 -36.10
CA THR A 50 -42.24 2.57 -34.71
C THR A 50 -40.99 1.87 -34.18
N THR A 51 -39.86 2.57 -34.19
CA THR A 51 -38.61 2.09 -33.59
C THR A 51 -38.73 2.10 -32.07
N LEU A 52 -39.02 0.94 -31.49
CA LEU A 52 -38.80 0.67 -30.08
C LEU A 52 -37.32 0.32 -29.87
N THR A 53 -36.51 1.33 -29.54
CA THR A 53 -35.17 1.12 -28.98
C THR A 53 -35.29 0.56 -27.56
N THR A 54 -35.27 -0.75 -27.43
CA THR A 54 -35.01 -1.43 -26.15
C THR A 54 -33.52 -1.34 -25.85
N THR A 55 -33.11 -0.28 -25.14
CA THR A 55 -31.79 -0.25 -24.49
C THR A 55 -31.80 -1.27 -23.35
N CYS A 56 -31.09 -2.39 -23.50
CA CYS A 56 -30.66 -3.18 -22.36
C CYS A 56 -29.82 -2.25 -21.47
N LYS A 57 -30.39 -1.79 -20.35
CA LYS A 57 -29.61 -1.10 -19.32
C LYS A 57 -28.67 -2.13 -18.72
N ASP A 58 -27.39 -1.96 -19.02
CA ASP A 58 -26.31 -2.62 -18.30
C ASP A 58 -26.54 -2.49 -16.79
N PRO A 59 -26.14 -3.50 -15.99
CA PRO A 59 -26.28 -3.42 -14.56
C PRO A 59 -25.60 -2.16 -14.02
N PRO A 60 -26.24 -1.44 -13.09
CA PRO A 60 -25.66 -0.24 -12.52
C PRO A 60 -24.31 -0.60 -11.88
N PRO A 61 -23.29 0.28 -11.98
CA PRO A 61 -22.04 0.08 -11.27
C PRO A 61 -22.33 -0.15 -9.78
N PRO A 62 -21.52 -0.94 -9.06
CA PRO A 62 -21.72 -1.17 -7.64
C PRO A 62 -21.87 0.18 -6.94
N VAL A 63 -23.02 0.38 -6.30
CA VAL A 63 -23.35 1.64 -5.61
C VAL A 63 -22.40 1.76 -4.43
N LEU A 64 -21.63 2.85 -4.39
CA LEU A 64 -20.94 3.27 -3.17
C LEU A 64 -22.03 3.57 -2.15
N ASP A 65 -22.32 2.62 -1.25
CA ASP A 65 -23.30 2.84 -0.20
C ASP A 65 -22.89 4.09 0.59
N ASP A 66 -23.71 5.15 0.51
CA ASP A 66 -23.66 6.28 1.43
C ASP A 66 -23.99 5.72 2.82
N ARG A 67 -22.95 5.31 3.55
CA ARG A 67 -23.16 4.70 4.86
C ARG A 67 -23.74 5.76 5.81
N PRO A 68 -24.83 5.46 6.54
CA PRO A 68 -25.63 6.46 7.24
C PRO A 68 -24.83 7.23 8.29
N SER A 69 -25.17 8.52 8.36
CA SER A 69 -24.61 9.60 9.17
C SER A 69 -25.35 9.76 10.49
N LEU A 70 -24.94 9.03 11.52
CA LEU A 70 -25.29 9.35 12.91
C LEU A 70 -24.03 9.14 13.73
N THR A 71 -23.79 10.01 14.73
CA THR A 71 -22.65 10.00 15.65
C THR A 71 -22.30 8.57 16.08
N ARG A 72 -21.34 7.95 15.37
CA ARG A 72 -20.98 6.56 15.58
C ARG A 72 -20.22 6.48 16.89
N GLY A 73 -20.78 5.75 17.86
CA GLY A 73 -20.01 5.32 19.02
C GLY A 73 -18.74 4.57 18.58
N ALA A 74 -17.71 4.55 19.42
CA ALA A 74 -16.42 3.96 19.09
C ALA A 74 -16.52 2.53 18.51
N ALA A 75 -17.49 1.74 18.96
CA ALA A 75 -17.75 0.38 18.47
C ALA A 75 -18.21 0.34 16.99
N SER A 76 -19.06 1.28 16.56
CA SER A 76 -19.54 1.32 15.18
C SER A 76 -18.42 1.75 14.22
N GLU A 77 -17.56 2.66 14.65
CA GLU A 77 -16.40 3.06 13.86
C GLU A 77 -15.34 1.95 13.79
N ALA A 78 -15.08 1.27 14.91
CA ALA A 78 -14.22 0.08 14.93
C ALA A 78 -14.75 -1.02 13.99
N ALA A 79 -16.06 -1.30 13.99
CA ALA A 79 -16.68 -2.25 13.07
C ALA A 79 -16.49 -1.84 11.60
N SER A 80 -16.63 -0.55 11.28
CA SER A 80 -16.40 -0.03 9.93
C SER A 80 -14.94 -0.23 9.49
N ILE A 81 -13.98 0.08 10.35
CA ILE A 81 -12.55 -0.12 10.08
C ILE A 81 -12.23 -1.61 9.90
N LEU A 82 -12.77 -2.48 10.77
CA LEU A 82 -12.58 -3.93 10.67
C LEU A 82 -13.19 -4.52 9.39
N SER A 83 -14.34 -4.01 8.94
CA SER A 83 -14.96 -4.43 7.67
C SER A 83 -14.07 -4.17 6.45
N LEU A 84 -13.20 -3.15 6.52
CA LEU A 84 -12.21 -2.86 5.50
C LEU A 84 -10.93 -3.68 5.72
N SER A 85 -10.47 -3.77 6.97
CA SER A 85 -9.19 -4.36 7.37
C SER A 85 -9.15 -5.88 7.22
N LEU A 86 -10.23 -6.59 7.58
CA LEU A 86 -10.26 -8.06 7.59
C LEU A 86 -10.03 -8.69 6.20
N PRO A 87 -10.72 -8.26 5.11
CA PRO A 87 -10.41 -8.74 3.77
C PRO A 87 -8.96 -8.48 3.34
N MET A 88 -8.37 -7.36 3.78
CA MET A 88 -6.98 -7.05 3.48
C MET A 88 -6.00 -7.92 4.26
N ILE A 89 -6.29 -8.24 5.52
CA ILE A 89 -5.51 -9.22 6.31
C ILE A 89 -5.50 -10.56 5.57
N MET A 90 -6.67 -11.05 5.15
CA MET A 90 -6.78 -12.29 4.37
C MET A 90 -5.96 -12.22 3.09
N THR A 91 -6.09 -11.13 2.33
CA THR A 91 -5.31 -10.91 1.11
C THR A 91 -3.81 -10.92 1.40
N GLY A 92 -3.36 -10.25 2.46
CA GLY A 92 -1.96 -10.20 2.86
C GLY A 92 -1.41 -11.57 3.23
N LEU A 93 -2.16 -12.35 4.02
CA LEU A 93 -1.80 -13.73 4.39
C LEU A 93 -1.69 -14.63 3.15
N ILE A 94 -2.63 -14.53 2.21
CA ILE A 94 -2.59 -15.29 0.95
C ILE A 94 -1.35 -14.90 0.14
N LEU A 95 -1.10 -13.60 -0.04
CA LEU A 95 0.06 -13.12 -0.79
C LEU A 95 1.40 -13.45 -0.12
N TYR A 96 1.41 -13.66 1.20
CA TYR A 96 2.59 -14.08 1.95
C TYR A 96 2.98 -15.54 1.67
N VAL A 97 2.03 -16.40 1.29
CA VAL A 97 2.32 -17.79 0.88
C VAL A 97 3.19 -17.85 -0.38
N ARG A 98 3.04 -16.88 -1.29
CA ARG A 98 3.78 -16.83 -2.56
C ARG A 98 5.30 -16.82 -2.39
N PRO A 99 5.92 -15.87 -1.66
CA PRO A 99 7.37 -15.88 -1.43
C PRO A 99 7.83 -17.13 -0.66
N MET A 100 7.00 -17.69 0.24
CA MET A 100 7.33 -18.96 0.91
C MET A 100 7.48 -20.12 -0.08
N ILE A 101 6.55 -20.22 -1.07
CA ILE A 101 6.65 -21.21 -2.14
C ILE A 101 7.94 -20.99 -2.94
N SER A 102 8.23 -19.76 -3.37
CA SER A 102 9.45 -19.48 -4.15
C SER A 102 10.73 -19.85 -3.38
N MET A 103 10.79 -19.55 -2.08
CA MET A 103 11.92 -19.90 -1.22
C MET A 103 12.06 -21.41 -1.02
N LEU A 104 10.96 -22.15 -0.94
CA LEU A 104 10.99 -23.61 -0.87
C LEU A 104 11.66 -24.23 -2.11
N PHE A 105 11.34 -23.72 -3.31
CA PHE A 105 11.97 -24.20 -4.54
C PHE A 105 13.44 -23.80 -4.63
N LEU A 106 13.81 -22.58 -4.25
CA LEU A 106 15.22 -22.16 -4.18
C LEU A 106 16.01 -23.04 -3.21
N GLY A 107 15.47 -23.35 -2.04
CA GLY A 107 16.11 -24.21 -1.05
C GLY A 107 16.35 -25.63 -1.57
N ARG A 108 15.44 -26.18 -2.38
CA ARG A 108 15.61 -27.50 -3.01
C ARG A 108 16.65 -27.54 -4.12
N LEU A 109 16.95 -26.40 -4.75
CA LEU A 109 17.97 -26.30 -5.79
C LEU A 109 19.41 -26.27 -5.22
N GLY A 110 19.57 -26.07 -3.91
CA GLY A 110 20.84 -26.09 -3.21
C GLY A 110 21.26 -24.73 -2.67
N GLU A 111 22.37 -24.73 -1.92
CA GLU A 111 22.83 -23.55 -1.15
C GLU A 111 23.15 -22.34 -2.02
N LEU A 112 23.81 -22.54 -3.17
CA LEU A 112 24.16 -21.46 -4.09
C LEU A 112 22.91 -20.78 -4.68
N ALA A 113 21.92 -21.58 -5.09
CA ALA A 113 20.65 -21.08 -5.62
C ALA A 113 19.87 -20.28 -4.56
N LEU A 114 19.82 -20.82 -3.34
CA LEU A 114 19.17 -20.15 -2.21
C LEU A 114 19.87 -18.84 -1.86
N ALA A 115 21.20 -18.83 -1.75
CA ALA A 115 21.98 -17.63 -1.43
C ALA A 115 21.84 -16.56 -2.53
N GLY A 116 22.05 -16.94 -3.79
CA GLY A 116 21.92 -16.03 -4.94
C GLY A 116 20.49 -15.49 -5.09
N GLY A 117 19.48 -16.35 -5.00
CA GLY A 117 18.07 -15.94 -5.07
C GLY A 117 17.66 -15.02 -3.91
N SER A 118 18.10 -15.32 -2.69
CA SER A 118 17.84 -14.46 -1.52
C SER A 118 18.50 -13.09 -1.67
N LEU A 119 19.75 -13.06 -2.15
CA LEU A 119 20.48 -11.82 -2.40
C LEU A 119 19.80 -10.98 -3.50
N ALA A 120 19.34 -11.62 -4.58
CA ALA A 120 18.56 -10.98 -5.63
C ALA A 120 17.24 -10.39 -5.11
N ILE A 121 16.51 -11.12 -4.27
CA ILE A 121 15.27 -10.65 -3.65
C ILE A 121 15.55 -9.43 -2.75
N GLY A 122 16.59 -9.50 -1.91
CA GLY A 122 16.99 -8.38 -1.04
C GLY A 122 17.36 -7.13 -1.85
N PHE A 123 18.22 -7.29 -2.86
CA PHE A 123 18.61 -6.20 -3.75
C PHE A 123 17.39 -5.59 -4.47
N GLY A 124 16.50 -6.43 -5.00
CA GLY A 124 15.26 -6.00 -5.65
C GLY A 124 14.30 -5.29 -4.71
N ASN A 125 14.18 -5.74 -3.45
CA ASN A 125 13.37 -5.09 -2.43
C ASN A 125 13.88 -3.67 -2.12
N ILE A 126 15.20 -3.50 -1.94
CA ILE A 126 15.82 -2.21 -1.63
C ILE A 126 15.67 -1.23 -2.79
N THR A 127 15.99 -1.68 -4.00
CA THR A 127 16.22 -0.79 -5.15
C THR A 127 14.99 -0.59 -6.04
N GLY A 128 14.02 -1.51 -6.00
CA GLY A 128 12.85 -1.49 -6.88
C GLY A 128 11.53 -1.66 -6.13
N TYR A 129 11.26 -2.82 -5.56
CA TYR A 129 9.92 -3.15 -5.04
C TYR A 129 9.45 -2.22 -3.92
N SER A 130 10.31 -1.84 -2.98
CA SER A 130 9.96 -0.86 -1.93
C SER A 130 9.65 0.52 -2.51
N VAL A 131 10.42 0.94 -3.53
CA VAL A 131 10.26 2.24 -4.20
C VAL A 131 8.95 2.29 -4.97
N LEU A 132 8.65 1.27 -5.79
CA LEU A 132 7.39 1.19 -6.55
C LEU A 132 6.18 1.15 -5.60
N SER A 133 6.24 0.31 -4.57
CA SER A 133 5.19 0.22 -3.56
C SER A 133 4.96 1.55 -2.82
N GLY A 134 6.05 2.21 -2.41
CA GLY A 134 6.01 3.45 -1.65
C GLY A 134 5.50 4.64 -2.45
N LEU A 135 5.91 4.77 -3.72
CA LEU A 135 5.37 5.79 -4.63
C LEU A 135 3.87 5.58 -4.87
N ALA A 136 3.46 4.33 -5.11
CA ALA A 136 2.06 4.01 -5.34
C ALA A 136 1.18 4.43 -4.16
N MET A 137 1.67 4.29 -2.92
CA MET A 137 0.92 4.74 -1.73
C MET A 137 0.63 6.24 -1.69
N GLY A 138 1.37 7.07 -2.42
CA GLY A 138 1.06 8.50 -2.58
C GLY A 138 -0.26 8.78 -3.30
N MET A 139 -0.84 7.79 -3.96
CA MET A 139 -2.17 7.88 -4.56
C MET A 139 -3.31 7.77 -3.53
N GLU A 140 -3.09 7.07 -2.42
CA GLU A 140 -4.15 6.78 -1.43
C GLU A 140 -4.86 8.03 -0.88
N PRO A 141 -4.16 9.12 -0.49
CA PRO A 141 -4.82 10.34 -0.04
C PRO A 141 -5.72 10.96 -1.12
N VAL A 142 -5.23 11.04 -2.35
CA VAL A 142 -5.95 11.66 -3.48
C VAL A 142 -7.20 10.86 -3.82
N CYS A 143 -7.04 9.54 -4.00
CA CYS A 143 -8.15 8.66 -4.36
C CYS A 143 -9.18 8.53 -3.24
N GLY A 144 -8.75 8.37 -1.99
CA GLY A 144 -9.69 8.25 -0.86
C GLY A 144 -10.50 9.54 -0.64
N GLN A 145 -9.85 10.70 -0.66
CA GLN A 145 -10.57 11.97 -0.51
C GLN A 145 -11.46 12.25 -1.72
N ALA A 146 -11.06 11.89 -2.94
CA ALA A 146 -11.90 11.97 -4.13
C ALA A 146 -13.14 11.07 -4.05
N VAL A 147 -13.01 9.84 -3.52
CA VAL A 147 -14.15 8.95 -3.26
C VAL A 147 -15.10 9.57 -2.23
N GLY A 148 -14.56 10.09 -1.12
CA GLY A 148 -15.35 10.79 -0.10
C GLY A 148 -16.13 12.00 -0.64
N ALA A 149 -15.50 12.74 -1.54
CA ALA A 149 -16.07 13.91 -2.22
C ALA A 149 -16.95 13.56 -3.43
N LYS A 150 -17.11 12.26 -3.74
CA LYS A 150 -17.84 11.73 -4.90
C LYS A 150 -17.27 12.17 -6.27
N ASN A 151 -16.01 12.61 -6.32
CA ASN A 151 -15.30 12.93 -7.58
C ASN A 151 -14.56 11.70 -8.12
N LEU A 152 -15.32 10.70 -8.57
CA LEU A 152 -14.78 9.43 -9.07
C LEU A 152 -13.87 9.55 -10.31
N PRO A 153 -14.07 10.48 -11.26
CA PRO A 153 -13.14 10.68 -12.37
C PRO A 153 -11.71 10.98 -11.94
N LEU A 154 -11.52 11.70 -10.81
CA LEU A 154 -10.18 11.97 -10.27
C LEU A 154 -9.47 10.69 -9.80
N VAL A 155 -10.22 9.69 -9.32
CA VAL A 155 -9.67 8.39 -8.91
C VAL A 155 -9.06 7.66 -10.12
N GLY A 156 -9.78 7.62 -11.24
CA GLY A 156 -9.30 7.01 -12.48
C GLY A 156 -8.09 7.74 -13.05
N ALA A 157 -8.14 9.07 -13.12
CA ALA A 157 -7.03 9.90 -13.57
C ALA A 157 -5.77 9.69 -12.70
N THR A 158 -5.92 9.65 -11.37
CA THR A 158 -4.79 9.46 -10.46
C THR A 158 -4.15 8.08 -10.61
N MET A 159 -4.97 7.03 -10.78
CA MET A 159 -4.48 5.68 -11.07
C MET A 159 -3.65 5.65 -12.36
N GLN A 160 -4.14 6.25 -13.45
CA GLN A 160 -3.43 6.31 -14.72
C GLN A 160 -2.09 7.06 -14.59
N ARG A 161 -2.07 8.22 -13.91
CA ARG A 161 -0.83 8.96 -13.64
C ARG A 161 0.17 8.13 -12.86
N MET A 162 -0.29 7.43 -11.83
CA MET A 162 0.59 6.59 -11.01
C MET A 162 1.16 5.43 -11.83
N VAL A 163 0.35 4.74 -12.64
CA VAL A 163 0.85 3.68 -13.54
C VAL A 163 1.95 4.23 -14.45
N LEU A 164 1.72 5.37 -15.11
CA LEU A 164 2.72 6.00 -15.98
C LEU A 164 4.00 6.39 -15.23
N LEU A 165 3.88 6.92 -14.01
CA LEU A 165 5.01 7.28 -13.16
C LEU A 165 5.83 6.04 -12.78
N LEU A 166 5.18 4.95 -12.37
CA LEU A 166 5.86 3.71 -12.00
C LEU A 166 6.51 3.02 -13.21
N LEU A 167 5.87 3.07 -14.39
CA LEU A 167 6.47 2.58 -15.63
C LEU A 167 7.73 3.36 -16.00
N ALA A 168 7.68 4.69 -15.91
CA ALA A 168 8.85 5.54 -16.17
C ALA A 168 10.00 5.24 -15.20
N LEU A 169 9.69 5.04 -13.91
CA LEU A 169 10.70 4.69 -12.91
C LEU A 169 11.22 3.25 -13.02
N SER A 170 10.42 2.34 -13.57
CA SER A 170 10.86 0.96 -13.79
C SER A 170 12.03 0.88 -14.78
N VAL A 171 12.20 1.86 -15.67
CA VAL A 171 13.32 1.92 -16.64
C VAL A 171 14.69 2.07 -15.96
N PRO A 172 14.95 3.11 -15.12
CA PRO A 172 16.23 3.21 -14.42
C PRO A 172 16.45 2.07 -13.42
N VAL A 173 15.40 1.54 -12.78
CA VAL A 173 15.50 0.36 -11.90
C VAL A 173 15.92 -0.88 -12.70
N ALA A 174 15.33 -1.10 -13.89
CA ALA A 174 15.73 -2.18 -14.78
C ALA A 174 17.19 -2.06 -15.22
N PHE A 175 17.67 -0.85 -15.53
CA PHE A 175 19.07 -0.61 -15.85
C PHE A 175 20.01 -0.95 -14.67
N LEU A 176 19.61 -0.57 -13.45
CA LEU A 176 20.34 -0.92 -12.23
C LEU A 176 20.39 -2.45 -12.02
N TRP A 177 19.26 -3.14 -12.18
CA TRP A 177 19.18 -4.61 -12.04
C TRP A 177 19.98 -5.34 -13.12
N ALA A 178 20.07 -4.77 -14.33
CA ALA A 178 20.90 -5.32 -15.39
C ALA A 178 22.41 -5.32 -15.04
N HIS A 179 22.84 -4.46 -14.12
CA HIS A 179 24.23 -4.34 -13.67
C HIS A 179 24.43 -4.79 -12.21
N MET A 180 23.56 -5.66 -11.69
CA MET A 180 23.63 -6.10 -10.29
C MET A 180 24.94 -6.85 -9.96
N GLU A 181 25.39 -7.79 -10.79
CA GLU A 181 26.62 -8.57 -10.54
C GLU A 181 27.88 -7.70 -10.41
N PRO A 182 28.20 -6.78 -11.35
CA PRO A 182 29.32 -5.86 -11.18
C PRO A 182 29.23 -5.05 -9.87
N LEU A 183 28.05 -4.61 -9.47
CA LEU A 183 27.85 -3.86 -8.22
C LEU A 183 28.09 -4.74 -6.99
N LEU A 184 27.63 -5.98 -7.00
CA LEU A 184 27.88 -6.92 -5.91
C LEU A 184 29.36 -7.28 -5.78
N LEU A 185 30.06 -7.48 -6.91
CA LEU A 185 31.50 -7.71 -6.93
C LEU A 185 32.28 -6.51 -6.39
N LEU A 186 31.86 -5.28 -6.71
CA LEU A 186 32.42 -4.06 -6.12
C LEU A 186 32.20 -3.98 -4.60
N CYS A 187 31.09 -4.51 -4.11
CA CYS A 187 30.81 -4.67 -2.69
C CYS A 187 31.53 -5.86 -2.04
N GLY A 188 32.41 -6.56 -2.77
CA GLY A 188 33.20 -7.67 -2.27
C GLY A 188 32.44 -8.98 -2.09
N GLN A 189 31.30 -9.16 -2.76
CA GLN A 189 30.56 -10.43 -2.73
C GLN A 189 31.24 -11.54 -3.54
N ASP A 190 30.94 -12.79 -3.18
CA ASP A 190 31.40 -13.96 -3.94
C ASP A 190 30.88 -13.94 -5.39
N ALA A 191 31.75 -14.33 -6.33
CA ALA A 191 31.43 -14.26 -7.75
C ALA A 191 30.33 -15.25 -8.18
N ALA A 192 30.30 -16.46 -7.61
CA ALA A 192 29.27 -17.44 -7.95
C ALA A 192 27.91 -17.02 -7.41
N ILE A 193 27.86 -16.50 -6.17
CA ILE A 193 26.62 -15.96 -5.57
C ILE A 193 26.12 -14.76 -6.39
N SER A 194 27.03 -13.85 -6.77
CA SER A 194 26.70 -12.65 -7.55
C SER A 194 26.13 -13.02 -8.92
N ALA A 195 26.75 -13.97 -9.63
CA ALA A 195 26.25 -14.46 -10.92
C ALA A 195 24.89 -15.17 -10.79
N ALA A 196 24.68 -15.96 -9.73
CA ALA A 196 23.38 -16.59 -9.46
C ALA A 196 22.28 -15.55 -9.17
N ALA A 197 22.61 -14.51 -8.40
CA ALA A 197 21.71 -13.42 -8.09
C ALA A 197 21.34 -12.60 -9.33
N GLN A 198 22.33 -12.31 -10.20
CA GLN A 198 22.13 -11.64 -11.48
C GLN A 198 21.17 -12.42 -12.38
N ARG A 199 21.37 -13.73 -12.52
CA ARG A 199 20.46 -14.59 -13.30
C ARG A 199 19.03 -14.54 -12.75
N TYR A 200 18.86 -14.56 -11.43
CA TYR A 200 17.54 -14.44 -10.83
C TYR A 200 16.89 -13.08 -11.15
N ILE A 201 17.58 -11.97 -10.90
CA ILE A 201 16.99 -10.63 -10.98
C ILE A 201 16.68 -10.20 -12.42
N LEU A 202 17.47 -10.66 -13.41
CA LEU A 202 17.17 -10.41 -14.83
C LEU A 202 15.82 -11.00 -15.25
N LEU A 203 15.46 -12.17 -14.70
CA LEU A 203 14.16 -12.80 -14.95
C LEU A 203 13.02 -12.13 -14.14
N CYS A 204 13.34 -11.25 -13.20
CA CYS A 204 12.38 -10.39 -12.52
C CYS A 204 12.12 -9.05 -13.24
N LEU A 205 12.82 -8.73 -14.33
CA LEU A 205 12.59 -7.47 -15.07
C LEU A 205 11.13 -7.29 -15.53
N PRO A 206 10.43 -8.32 -16.06
CA PRO A 206 9.00 -8.20 -16.37
C PRO A 206 8.14 -7.93 -15.13
N ASP A 207 8.60 -8.31 -13.93
CA ASP A 207 7.86 -8.04 -12.71
C ASP A 207 7.76 -6.55 -12.39
N LEU A 208 8.76 -5.74 -12.75
CA LEU A 208 8.69 -4.28 -12.62
C LEU A 208 7.51 -3.69 -13.40
N LEU A 209 7.28 -4.21 -14.61
CA LEU A 209 6.11 -3.87 -15.42
C LEU A 209 4.82 -4.25 -14.69
N PHE A 210 4.72 -5.50 -14.22
CA PHE A 210 3.50 -5.98 -13.56
C PHE A 210 3.21 -5.23 -12.26
N GLN A 211 4.22 -4.95 -11.44
CA GLN A 211 4.10 -4.16 -10.20
C GLN A 211 3.63 -2.73 -10.47
N SER A 212 4.06 -2.13 -11.58
CA SER A 212 3.64 -0.79 -12.01
C SER A 212 2.13 -0.70 -12.26
N PHE A 213 1.47 -1.79 -12.62
CA PHE A 213 0.00 -1.88 -12.68
C PHE A 213 -0.60 -2.37 -11.36
N LEU A 214 0.02 -3.37 -10.74
CA LEU A 214 -0.54 -4.08 -9.59
C LEU A 214 -0.72 -3.17 -8.37
N HIS A 215 0.28 -2.35 -8.04
CA HIS A 215 0.18 -1.45 -6.89
C HIS A 215 -0.95 -0.42 -7.07
N PRO A 216 -1.04 0.33 -8.18
CA PRO A 216 -2.16 1.25 -8.41
C PRO A 216 -3.52 0.56 -8.43
N LEU A 217 -3.66 -0.60 -9.10
CA LEU A 217 -4.96 -1.31 -9.18
C LEU A 217 -5.48 -1.73 -7.81
N ARG A 218 -4.59 -2.21 -6.92
CA ARG A 218 -4.95 -2.57 -5.54
C ARG A 218 -5.46 -1.37 -4.75
N ILE A 219 -4.76 -0.23 -4.84
CA ILE A 219 -5.14 0.99 -4.14
C ILE A 219 -6.46 1.53 -4.73
N TYR A 220 -6.60 1.55 -6.05
CA TYR A 220 -7.79 2.00 -6.77
C TYR A 220 -9.06 1.28 -6.30
N LEU A 221 -9.00 -0.06 -6.15
CA LEU A 221 -10.12 -0.85 -5.64
C LEU A 221 -10.36 -0.59 -4.14
N ARG A 222 -9.29 -0.58 -3.34
CA ARG A 222 -9.38 -0.43 -1.89
C ARG A 222 -9.93 0.93 -1.46
N THR A 223 -9.51 2.04 -2.07
CA THR A 223 -10.00 3.38 -1.70
C THR A 223 -11.50 3.53 -1.95
N GLN A 224 -12.03 2.75 -2.91
CA GLN A 224 -13.47 2.61 -3.18
C GLN A 224 -14.16 1.58 -2.25
N SER A 225 -13.46 1.02 -1.27
CA SER A 225 -13.91 -0.05 -0.37
C SER A 225 -14.23 -1.39 -1.06
N ILE A 226 -13.68 -1.64 -2.26
CA ILE A 226 -13.90 -2.86 -3.04
C ILE A 226 -12.78 -3.87 -2.76
N ASN A 227 -12.85 -4.55 -1.61
CA ASN A 227 -11.75 -5.41 -1.13
C ASN A 227 -11.90 -6.90 -1.45
N PHE A 228 -13.12 -7.44 -1.45
CA PHE A 228 -13.37 -8.87 -1.66
C PHE A 228 -12.84 -9.42 -3.01
N PRO A 229 -13.02 -8.73 -4.15
CA PRO A 229 -12.50 -9.20 -5.44
C PRO A 229 -10.98 -9.31 -5.46
N LEU A 230 -10.29 -8.39 -4.76
CA LEU A 230 -8.85 -8.45 -4.62
C LEU A 230 -8.41 -9.73 -3.88
N THR A 231 -9.10 -10.10 -2.81
CA THR A 231 -8.84 -11.36 -2.10
C THR A 231 -9.07 -12.57 -3.00
N ALA A 232 -10.19 -12.61 -3.73
CA ALA A 232 -10.51 -13.72 -4.63
C ALA A 232 -9.46 -13.89 -5.75
N CYS A 233 -9.03 -12.78 -6.37
CA CYS A 233 -7.98 -12.80 -7.39
C CYS A 233 -6.64 -13.25 -6.80
N ALA A 234 -6.30 -12.83 -5.57
CA ALA A 234 -5.08 -13.25 -4.89
C ALA A 234 -5.09 -14.76 -4.60
N VAL A 235 -6.21 -15.33 -4.14
CA VAL A 235 -6.34 -16.79 -3.94
C VAL A 235 -6.06 -17.54 -5.24
N LEU A 236 -6.69 -17.14 -6.33
CA LEU A 236 -6.52 -17.80 -7.63
C LEU A 236 -5.07 -17.68 -8.13
N ALA A 237 -4.47 -16.50 -8.05
CA ALA A 237 -3.09 -16.28 -8.47
C ALA A 237 -2.09 -17.12 -7.64
N VAL A 238 -2.28 -17.21 -6.32
CA VAL A 238 -1.41 -18.01 -5.44
C VAL A 238 -1.63 -19.51 -5.65
N ALA A 239 -2.87 -19.95 -5.87
CA ALA A 239 -3.16 -21.34 -6.20
C ALA A 239 -2.47 -21.79 -7.49
N MET A 240 -2.34 -20.89 -8.48
CA MET A 240 -1.59 -21.15 -9.71
C MET A 240 -0.07 -21.09 -9.53
N HIS A 241 0.44 -20.36 -8.52
CA HIS A 241 1.88 -20.17 -8.31
C HIS A 241 2.64 -21.47 -8.03
N LEU A 242 2.07 -22.37 -7.23
CA LEU A 242 2.70 -23.66 -6.91
C LEU A 242 2.84 -24.57 -8.15
N PRO A 243 1.77 -24.82 -8.95
CA PRO A 243 1.88 -25.52 -10.22
C PRO A 243 2.88 -24.89 -11.19
N ILE A 244 2.90 -23.55 -11.30
CA ILE A 244 3.84 -22.84 -12.17
C ILE A 244 5.28 -23.07 -11.73
N ASN A 245 5.59 -22.96 -10.43
CA ASN A 245 6.93 -23.27 -9.91
C ASN A 245 7.31 -24.72 -10.19
N TYR A 246 6.41 -25.67 -9.93
CA TYR A 246 6.68 -27.10 -10.19
C TYR A 246 6.98 -27.35 -11.67
N LEU A 247 6.19 -26.77 -12.58
CA LEU A 247 6.42 -26.89 -14.02
C LEU A 247 7.78 -26.30 -14.42
N LEU A 248 8.04 -25.04 -14.08
CA LEU A 248 9.23 -24.33 -14.54
C LEU A 248 10.52 -24.90 -13.92
N VAL A 249 10.48 -25.28 -12.64
CA VAL A 249 11.68 -25.73 -11.90
C VAL A 249 11.87 -27.23 -12.01
N SER A 250 10.84 -28.03 -11.74
CA SER A 250 10.96 -29.49 -11.63
C SER A 250 10.77 -30.22 -12.96
N VAL A 251 9.89 -29.74 -13.84
CA VAL A 251 9.62 -30.38 -15.14
C VAL A 251 10.52 -29.84 -16.24
N LEU A 252 10.63 -28.51 -16.37
CA LEU A 252 11.45 -27.86 -17.40
C LEU A 252 12.91 -27.67 -17.00
N GLY A 253 13.25 -27.86 -15.72
CA GLY A 253 14.64 -27.80 -15.25
C GLY A 253 15.29 -26.41 -15.31
N LEU A 254 14.52 -25.33 -15.30
CA LEU A 254 15.04 -23.95 -15.43
C LEU A 254 15.77 -23.44 -14.16
N GLY A 255 15.81 -24.23 -13.09
CA GLY A 255 16.52 -23.89 -11.86
C GLY A 255 16.10 -22.55 -11.25
N VAL A 256 17.08 -21.70 -10.94
CA VAL A 256 16.90 -20.38 -10.31
C VAL A 256 16.06 -19.43 -11.17
N GLU A 257 16.27 -19.47 -12.49
CA GLU A 257 15.51 -18.67 -13.46
C GLU A 257 14.03 -19.06 -13.48
N GLY A 258 13.74 -20.36 -13.31
CA GLY A 258 12.38 -20.87 -13.20
C GLY A 258 11.62 -20.30 -12.01
N VAL A 259 12.27 -20.13 -10.85
CA VAL A 259 11.65 -19.53 -9.65
C VAL A 259 11.37 -18.04 -9.85
N ALA A 260 12.32 -17.31 -10.45
CA ALA A 260 12.14 -15.89 -10.77
C ALA A 260 10.98 -15.68 -11.74
N LEU A 261 10.95 -16.45 -12.83
CA LEU A 261 9.89 -16.39 -13.84
C LEU A 261 8.53 -16.78 -13.27
N ALA A 262 8.46 -17.81 -12.42
CA ALA A 262 7.22 -18.19 -11.74
C ALA A 262 6.66 -17.02 -10.90
N SER A 263 7.55 -16.29 -10.23
CA SER A 263 7.18 -15.13 -9.42
C SER A 263 6.64 -13.98 -10.27
N ALA A 264 7.26 -13.69 -11.42
CA ALA A 264 6.77 -12.70 -12.37
C ALA A 264 5.40 -13.11 -12.96
N LEU A 265 5.23 -14.38 -13.34
CA LEU A 265 3.97 -14.92 -13.87
C LEU A 265 2.84 -14.88 -12.84
N ALA A 266 3.13 -15.09 -11.55
CA ALA A 266 2.11 -14.97 -10.50
C ALA A 266 1.58 -13.53 -10.37
N ASN A 267 2.46 -12.53 -10.48
CA ASN A 267 2.04 -11.14 -10.48
C ASN A 267 1.30 -10.76 -11.77
N LEU A 268 1.74 -11.27 -12.93
CA LEU A 268 1.00 -11.12 -14.19
C LEU A 268 -0.42 -11.69 -14.06
N ASN A 269 -0.57 -12.92 -13.57
CA ASN A 269 -1.86 -13.55 -13.35
C ASN A 269 -2.76 -12.67 -12.48
N LEU A 270 -2.22 -12.14 -11.38
CA LEU A 270 -2.98 -11.26 -10.49
C LEU A 270 -3.39 -9.96 -11.17
N VAL A 271 -2.51 -9.33 -11.96
CA VAL A 271 -2.83 -8.12 -12.74
C VAL A 271 -3.96 -8.40 -13.73
N LEU A 272 -3.85 -9.49 -14.50
CA LEU A 272 -4.87 -9.87 -15.49
C LEU A 272 -6.23 -10.15 -14.84
N LEU A 273 -6.25 -10.87 -13.71
CA LEU A 273 -7.47 -11.15 -12.97
C LEU A 273 -8.12 -9.86 -12.42
N LEU A 274 -7.32 -8.92 -11.90
CA LEU A 274 -7.83 -7.63 -11.42
C LEU A 274 -8.37 -6.75 -12.55
N LEU A 275 -7.66 -6.68 -13.68
CA LEU A 275 -8.12 -5.94 -14.86
C LEU A 275 -9.41 -6.54 -15.43
N ALA A 276 -9.49 -7.87 -15.53
CA ALA A 276 -10.70 -8.57 -15.94
C ALA A 276 -11.86 -8.24 -15.00
N TYR A 277 -11.65 -8.33 -13.68
CA TYR A 277 -12.66 -7.95 -12.70
C TYR A 277 -13.12 -6.50 -12.89
N ILE A 278 -12.20 -5.53 -13.00
CA ILE A 278 -12.53 -4.11 -13.15
C ILE A 278 -13.31 -3.84 -14.45
N TYR A 279 -12.96 -4.56 -15.52
CA TYR A 279 -13.66 -4.48 -16.80
C TYR A 279 -15.10 -5.03 -16.69
N PHE A 280 -15.26 -6.29 -16.26
CA PHE A 280 -16.56 -6.96 -16.23
C PHE A 280 -17.50 -6.43 -15.15
N SER A 281 -16.97 -5.93 -14.02
CA SER A 281 -17.79 -5.28 -12.97
C SER A 281 -18.24 -3.87 -13.32
N GLY A 282 -17.69 -3.26 -14.38
CA GLY A 282 -18.02 -1.90 -14.79
C GLY A 282 -17.50 -0.80 -13.87
N VAL A 283 -16.68 -1.11 -12.86
CA VAL A 283 -16.12 -0.11 -11.91
C VAL A 283 -15.36 1.00 -12.62
N HIS A 284 -14.64 0.68 -13.70
CA HIS A 284 -13.93 1.67 -14.51
C HIS A 284 -14.83 2.70 -15.21
N ARG A 285 -16.13 2.40 -15.40
CA ARG A 285 -17.06 3.29 -16.11
C ARG A 285 -17.35 4.55 -15.30
N ALA A 286 -17.48 4.42 -13.98
CA ALA A 286 -17.74 5.54 -13.08
C ALA A 286 -16.51 6.45 -12.87
N THR A 287 -15.30 5.89 -12.98
CA THR A 287 -14.05 6.61 -12.75
C THR A 287 -13.34 7.05 -14.03
N GLY A 288 -13.74 6.54 -15.19
CA GLY A 288 -13.00 6.70 -16.44
C GLY A 288 -11.63 6.01 -16.43
N GLY A 289 -11.39 5.05 -15.54
CA GLY A 289 -10.06 4.48 -15.28
C GLY A 289 -9.36 3.84 -16.49
N PHE A 290 -10.10 3.44 -17.53
CA PHE A 290 -9.54 2.88 -18.78
C PHE A 290 -9.55 3.86 -19.96
N THR A 291 -10.02 5.09 -19.75
CA THR A 291 -10.07 6.11 -20.80
C THR A 291 -8.90 7.07 -20.63
N LEU A 292 -7.87 6.94 -21.48
CA LEU A 292 -6.78 7.91 -21.54
C LEU A 292 -7.27 9.17 -22.27
N SER A 293 -7.16 10.33 -21.62
CA SER A 293 -7.54 11.63 -22.18
C SER A 293 -6.34 12.55 -22.28
N GLU A 294 -6.27 13.39 -23.32
CA GLU A 294 -5.25 14.45 -23.41
C GLU A 294 -5.24 15.38 -22.19
N LYS A 295 -6.41 15.58 -21.55
CA LYS A 295 -6.54 16.40 -20.34
C LYS A 295 -5.68 15.86 -19.20
N LEU A 296 -5.44 14.54 -19.16
CA LEU A 296 -4.59 13.90 -18.16
C LEU A 296 -3.16 14.43 -18.21
N PHE A 297 -2.62 14.57 -19.42
CA PHE A 297 -1.25 15.02 -19.68
C PHE A 297 -1.10 16.54 -19.50
N LYS A 298 -2.16 17.31 -19.78
CA LYS A 298 -2.16 18.78 -19.66
C LYS A 298 -2.32 19.27 -18.21
N ASP A 299 -2.81 18.45 -17.27
CA ASP A 299 -2.99 18.84 -15.87
C ASP A 299 -1.69 18.73 -15.04
N VAL A 300 -0.81 19.72 -15.23
CA VAL A 300 0.48 19.84 -14.51
C VAL A 300 0.28 19.90 -12.99
N THR A 301 -0.79 20.55 -12.51
CA THR A 301 -1.06 20.69 -11.08
C THR A 301 -1.38 19.35 -10.42
N GLY A 302 -2.12 18.48 -11.12
CA GLY A 302 -2.43 17.13 -10.66
C GLY A 302 -1.19 16.25 -10.61
N TRP A 303 -0.30 16.35 -11.61
CA TRP A 303 0.98 15.64 -11.61
C TRP A 303 1.89 16.07 -10.47
N MET A 304 2.07 17.38 -10.25
CA MET A 304 2.93 17.89 -9.19
C MET A 304 2.41 17.51 -7.79
N ARG A 305 1.09 17.59 -7.57
CA ARG A 305 0.47 17.16 -6.31
C ARG A 305 0.68 15.68 -6.05
N LEU A 306 0.45 14.83 -7.05
CA LEU A 306 0.67 13.39 -6.92
C LEU A 306 2.14 13.07 -6.65
N ALA A 307 3.06 13.68 -7.39
CA ALA A 307 4.50 13.47 -7.23
C ALA A 307 4.98 13.84 -5.81
N ARG A 308 4.53 14.98 -5.26
CA ARG A 308 4.89 15.41 -3.90
C ARG A 308 4.44 14.40 -2.84
N LEU A 309 3.20 13.90 -2.95
CA LEU A 309 2.66 12.89 -2.03
C LEU A 309 3.34 11.52 -2.21
N ALA A 310 3.64 11.15 -3.46
CA ALA A 310 4.35 9.92 -3.81
C ALA A 310 5.76 9.89 -3.25
N VAL A 311 6.56 10.95 -3.43
CA VAL A 311 7.94 11.02 -2.93
C VAL A 311 7.98 10.91 -1.41
N ALA A 312 7.11 11.64 -0.71
CA ALA A 312 7.02 11.56 0.75
C ALA A 312 6.58 10.16 1.23
N SER A 313 5.61 9.54 0.55
CA SER A 313 5.15 8.19 0.89
C SER A 313 6.24 7.14 0.60
N CYS A 314 6.97 7.30 -0.51
CA CYS A 314 8.11 6.48 -0.86
C CYS A 314 9.20 6.55 0.19
N ALA A 315 9.60 7.76 0.59
CA ALA A 315 10.59 7.95 1.65
C ALA A 315 10.16 7.25 2.95
N SER A 316 8.91 7.45 3.38
CA SER A 316 8.37 6.81 4.59
C SER A 316 8.51 5.28 4.58
N VAL A 317 8.24 4.64 3.44
CA VAL A 317 8.28 3.17 3.27
C VAL A 317 9.70 2.66 3.14
N CYS A 318 10.49 3.27 2.26
CA CYS A 318 11.87 2.86 2.01
C CYS A 318 12.70 3.00 3.29
N LEU A 319 12.52 4.07 4.06
CA LEU A 319 13.24 4.26 5.32
C LEU A 319 12.96 3.14 6.32
N GLU A 320 11.72 2.65 6.42
CA GLU A 320 11.38 1.50 7.27
C GLU A 320 12.03 0.21 6.76
N TRP A 321 11.92 -0.08 5.47
CA TRP A 321 12.41 -1.33 4.88
C TRP A 321 13.94 -1.40 4.90
N TRP A 322 14.62 -0.32 4.50
CA TRP A 322 16.08 -0.26 4.46
C TRP A 322 16.69 -0.37 5.85
N TRP A 323 15.98 0.02 6.90
CA TRP A 323 16.48 -0.10 8.27
C TRP A 323 16.67 -1.57 8.67
N TYR A 324 15.75 -2.47 8.28
CA TYR A 324 15.92 -3.92 8.51
C TYR A 324 17.10 -4.49 7.71
N GLU A 325 17.35 -4.00 6.50
CA GLU A 325 18.50 -4.42 5.70
C GLU A 325 19.82 -3.96 6.34
N ILE A 326 19.85 -2.73 6.87
CA ILE A 326 20.97 -2.23 7.68
C ILE A 326 21.19 -3.13 8.90
N MET A 327 20.13 -3.54 9.61
CA MET A 327 20.27 -4.48 10.73
C MET A 327 20.89 -5.82 10.31
N ILE A 328 20.49 -6.38 9.16
CA ILE A 328 21.08 -7.63 8.64
C ILE A 328 22.58 -7.42 8.39
N LEU A 329 22.96 -6.31 7.75
CA LEU A 329 24.36 -5.97 7.53
C LEU A 329 25.13 -5.85 8.85
N LEU A 330 24.56 -5.20 9.87
CA LEU A 330 25.17 -5.09 11.19
C LEU A 330 25.29 -6.45 11.90
N CYS A 331 24.35 -7.37 11.72
CA CYS A 331 24.49 -8.75 12.22
C CYS A 331 25.71 -9.43 11.60
N GLY A 332 25.97 -9.19 10.31
CA GLY A 332 27.14 -9.69 9.60
C GLY A 332 28.49 -9.22 10.17
N LEU A 333 28.49 -8.18 11.01
CA LEU A 333 29.69 -7.62 11.66
C LEU A 333 29.84 -8.06 13.13
N LEU A 334 28.90 -8.82 13.68
CA LEU A 334 28.99 -9.34 15.04
C LEU A 334 29.98 -10.51 15.13
N ALA A 335 30.35 -10.90 16.36
CA ALA A 335 31.35 -11.95 16.60
C ALA A 335 30.99 -13.33 15.99
N ASP A 336 29.70 -13.65 15.88
CA ASP A 336 29.19 -14.83 15.17
C ASP A 336 28.22 -14.41 14.05
N PRO A 337 28.73 -14.02 12.87
CA PRO A 337 27.90 -13.55 11.76
C PRO A 337 26.93 -14.61 11.25
N LYS A 338 27.33 -15.89 11.25
CA LYS A 338 26.51 -16.97 10.68
C LYS A 338 25.24 -17.18 11.50
N ALA A 339 25.38 -17.33 12.82
CA ALA A 339 24.22 -17.52 13.68
C ALA A 339 23.34 -16.26 13.74
N THR A 340 23.94 -15.07 13.85
CA THR A 340 23.19 -13.82 13.99
C THR A 340 22.44 -13.42 12.71
N VAL A 341 23.04 -13.56 11.53
CA VAL A 341 22.36 -13.31 10.24
C VAL A 341 21.25 -14.34 10.02
N ALA A 342 21.48 -15.61 10.32
CA ALA A 342 20.45 -16.64 10.19
C ALA A 342 19.28 -16.41 11.18
N SER A 343 19.57 -16.06 12.44
CA SER A 343 18.55 -15.63 13.41
C SER A 343 17.78 -14.40 12.94
N MET A 344 18.47 -13.42 12.37
CA MET A 344 17.84 -12.24 11.79
C MET A 344 16.88 -12.63 10.66
N GLY A 345 17.26 -13.56 9.80
CA GLY A 345 16.38 -14.11 8.76
C GLY A 345 15.08 -14.71 9.32
N VAL A 346 15.18 -15.53 10.38
CA VAL A 346 14.00 -16.09 11.07
C VAL A 346 13.11 -14.97 11.65
N LEU A 347 13.72 -13.97 12.29
CA LEU A 347 13.00 -12.84 12.88
C LEU A 347 12.37 -11.91 11.83
N ILE A 348 12.99 -11.71 10.67
CA ILE A 348 12.42 -10.94 9.55
C ILE A 348 11.20 -11.64 8.99
N GLN A 349 11.24 -12.97 8.81
CA GLN A 349 10.06 -13.73 8.38
C GLN A 349 8.94 -13.64 9.43
N THR A 350 9.29 -13.69 10.71
CA THR A 350 8.34 -13.53 11.82
C THR A 350 7.71 -12.14 11.82
N THR A 351 8.53 -11.09 11.69
CA THR A 351 8.10 -9.70 11.63
C THR A 351 7.25 -9.44 10.40
N SER A 352 7.60 -10.01 9.24
CA SER A 352 6.84 -9.88 8.00
C SER A 352 5.44 -10.49 8.13
N LEU A 353 5.31 -11.65 8.79
CA LEU A 353 4.01 -12.26 9.09
C LEU A 353 3.20 -11.38 10.04
N LEU A 354 3.81 -10.89 11.13
CA LEU A 354 3.14 -10.01 12.10
C LEU A 354 2.72 -8.68 11.48
N TYR A 355 3.52 -8.13 10.55
CA TYR A 355 3.30 -6.84 9.90
C TYR A 355 2.09 -6.83 8.95
N ILE A 356 1.60 -7.99 8.51
CA ILE A 356 0.37 -8.08 7.68
C ILE A 356 -0.84 -7.49 8.42
N PHE A 357 -0.94 -7.70 9.73
CA PHE A 357 -2.04 -7.21 10.53
C PHE A 357 -2.04 -5.67 10.65
N PRO A 358 -0.97 -5.00 11.12
CA PRO A 358 -0.96 -3.55 11.28
C PRO A 358 -0.97 -2.82 9.95
N SER A 359 -0.31 -3.34 8.91
CA SER A 359 -0.38 -2.74 7.56
C SER A 359 -1.81 -2.77 7.01
N SER A 360 -2.53 -3.88 7.16
CA SER A 360 -3.93 -4.00 6.73
C SER A 360 -4.87 -3.08 7.50
N LEU A 361 -4.66 -2.96 8.83
CA LEU A 361 -5.40 -2.00 9.65
C LEU A 361 -5.10 -0.55 9.23
N SER A 362 -3.84 -0.23 8.99
CA SER A 362 -3.37 1.08 8.50
C SER A 362 -4.04 1.47 7.19
N PHE A 363 -4.17 0.54 6.24
CA PHE A 363 -4.90 0.76 5.00
C PHE A 363 -6.40 1.02 5.21
N GLY A 364 -7.02 0.28 6.14
CA GLY A 364 -8.43 0.44 6.47
C GLY A 364 -8.71 1.80 7.10
N VAL A 365 -7.85 2.21 8.04
CA VAL A 365 -7.89 3.53 8.69
C VAL A 365 -7.61 4.65 7.69
N SER A 366 -6.60 4.50 6.83
CA SER A 366 -6.27 5.48 5.77
C SER A 366 -7.45 5.71 4.83
N THR A 367 -8.08 4.63 4.35
CA THR A 367 -9.29 4.68 3.51
C THR A 367 -10.45 5.35 4.25
N ARG A 368 -10.69 4.99 5.51
CA ARG A 368 -11.80 5.53 6.28
C ARG A 368 -11.63 7.03 6.60
N VAL A 369 -10.44 7.43 7.02
CA VAL A 369 -10.09 8.83 7.33
C VAL A 369 -10.15 9.69 6.08
N SER A 370 -9.57 9.23 4.96
CA SER A 370 -9.60 9.97 3.70
C SER A 370 -11.02 10.13 3.15
N ASN A 371 -11.85 9.10 3.21
CA ASN A 371 -13.25 9.19 2.76
C ASN A 371 -14.06 10.19 3.62
N GLU A 372 -13.90 10.19 4.94
CA GLU A 372 -14.62 11.14 5.82
C GLU A 372 -14.11 12.58 5.66
N LEU A 373 -12.80 12.79 5.46
CA LEU A 373 -12.25 14.12 5.15
C LEU A 373 -12.73 14.62 3.78
N GLY A 374 -12.72 13.76 2.76
CA GLY A 374 -13.26 14.06 1.43
C GLY A 374 -14.76 14.35 1.45
N ALA A 375 -15.51 13.76 2.37
CA ALA A 375 -16.93 14.04 2.59
C ALA A 375 -17.18 15.30 3.45
N ASN A 376 -16.13 16.06 3.79
CA ASN A 376 -16.16 17.23 4.68
C ASN A 376 -16.72 16.93 6.08
N ARG A 377 -16.35 15.79 6.67
CA ARG A 377 -16.82 15.33 7.99
C ARG A 377 -15.65 15.19 8.98
N PRO A 378 -15.10 16.32 9.47
CA PRO A 378 -13.91 16.32 10.33
C PRO A 378 -14.08 15.54 11.64
N GLY A 379 -15.27 15.60 12.25
CA GLY A 379 -15.58 14.83 13.47
C GLY A 379 -15.55 13.32 13.27
N ALA A 380 -16.06 12.83 12.14
CA ALA A 380 -16.04 11.41 11.79
C ALA A 380 -14.62 10.94 11.46
N ALA A 381 -13.83 11.75 10.75
CA ALA A 381 -12.42 11.45 10.49
C ALA A 381 -11.61 11.34 11.79
N ARG A 382 -11.84 12.24 12.76
CA ARG A 382 -11.22 12.17 14.10
C ARG A 382 -11.62 10.90 14.85
N ALA A 383 -12.90 10.52 14.80
CA ALA A 383 -13.40 9.30 15.42
C ALA A 383 -12.75 8.05 14.80
N ALA A 384 -12.63 8.01 13.46
CA ALA A 384 -11.97 6.94 12.73
C ALA A 384 -10.49 6.78 13.12
N ALA A 385 -9.76 7.89 13.20
CA ALA A 385 -8.36 7.88 13.64
C ALA A 385 -8.20 7.34 15.07
N ARG A 386 -9.06 7.78 16.00
CA ARG A 386 -9.05 7.30 17.40
C ARG A 386 -9.40 5.82 17.51
N ALA A 387 -10.45 5.37 16.83
CA ALA A 387 -10.84 3.97 16.82
C ALA A 387 -9.75 3.08 16.20
N GLY A 388 -9.13 3.53 15.11
CA GLY A 388 -7.99 2.87 14.48
C GLY A 388 -6.80 2.72 15.43
N LEU A 389 -6.40 3.80 16.10
CA LEU A 389 -5.31 3.76 17.09
C LEU A 389 -5.62 2.82 18.25
N ALA A 390 -6.85 2.82 18.77
CA ALA A 390 -7.27 1.89 19.83
C ALA A 390 -7.20 0.41 19.37
N LEU A 391 -7.71 0.10 18.18
CA LEU A 391 -7.61 -1.24 17.59
C LEU A 391 -6.14 -1.66 17.39
N SER A 392 -5.29 -0.74 16.97
CA SER A 392 -3.87 -1.02 16.73
C SER A 392 -3.10 -1.29 18.03
N ALA A 393 -3.46 -0.65 19.14
CA ALA A 393 -2.87 -0.92 20.45
C ALA A 393 -3.26 -2.32 20.95
N LEU A 394 -4.54 -2.72 20.78
CA LEU A 394 -4.99 -4.08 21.09
C LEU A 394 -4.26 -5.12 20.23
N GLN A 395 -4.06 -4.81 18.95
CA GLN A 395 -3.32 -5.69 18.05
C GLN A 395 -1.84 -5.80 18.42
N GLY A 396 -1.18 -4.69 18.78
CA GLY A 396 0.19 -4.70 19.29
C GLY A 396 0.32 -5.55 20.54
N LEU A 397 -0.64 -5.47 21.46
CA LEU A 397 -0.69 -6.33 22.65
C LEU A 397 -0.83 -7.82 22.28
N ALA A 398 -1.70 -8.14 21.32
CA ALA A 398 -1.83 -9.51 20.82
C ALA A 398 -0.53 -10.01 20.19
N SER A 399 0.14 -9.20 19.37
CA SER A 399 1.45 -9.53 18.77
C SER A 399 2.54 -9.75 19.82
N PHE A 400 2.57 -8.91 20.88
CA PHE A 400 3.49 -9.06 22.00
C PHE A 400 3.27 -10.40 22.73
N LEU A 401 2.02 -10.68 23.12
CA LEU A 401 1.67 -11.93 23.82
C LEU A 401 2.02 -13.15 22.96
N PHE A 402 1.72 -13.08 21.66
CA PHE A 402 2.09 -14.11 20.69
C PHE A 402 3.62 -14.34 20.69
N ALA A 403 4.41 -13.30 20.45
CA ALA A 403 5.87 -13.40 20.36
C ALA A 403 6.50 -13.96 21.64
N VAL A 404 6.01 -13.56 22.82
CA VAL A 404 6.48 -14.07 24.12
C VAL A 404 6.09 -15.54 24.31
N SER A 405 4.89 -15.94 23.90
CA SER A 405 4.37 -17.29 24.06
C SER A 405 5.09 -18.32 23.18
N VAL A 406 5.50 -17.92 21.98
CA VAL A 406 6.13 -18.83 21.00
C VAL A 406 7.66 -18.82 21.08
N ARG A 407 8.26 -18.01 21.95
CA ARG A 407 9.72 -17.73 21.95
C ARG A 407 10.60 -18.98 21.91
N ASP A 408 10.22 -20.05 22.62
CA ASP A 408 11.04 -21.26 22.76
C ASP A 408 10.73 -22.32 21.70
N VAL A 409 9.64 -22.18 20.94
CA VAL A 409 9.18 -23.16 19.93
C VAL A 409 9.31 -22.64 18.50
N TRP A 410 9.17 -21.34 18.28
CA TRP A 410 8.98 -20.75 16.95
C TRP A 410 10.13 -21.05 15.98
N ALA A 411 11.37 -20.85 16.42
CA ALA A 411 12.56 -21.01 15.59
C ALA A 411 12.81 -22.47 15.15
N ARG A 412 12.25 -23.46 15.88
CA ARG A 412 12.37 -24.89 15.55
C ARG A 412 11.67 -25.27 14.25
N MET A 413 10.76 -24.44 13.75
CA MET A 413 10.15 -24.63 12.43
C MET A 413 11.12 -24.33 11.28
N PHE A 414 12.19 -23.56 11.55
CA PHE A 414 13.12 -23.08 10.54
C PHE A 414 14.49 -23.76 10.62
N THR A 415 14.95 -24.13 11.83
CA THR A 415 16.28 -24.69 12.03
C THR A 415 16.36 -25.59 13.26
N SER A 416 17.33 -26.50 13.25
CA SER A 416 17.75 -27.33 14.39
C SER A 416 19.02 -26.82 15.08
N ASP A 417 19.64 -25.74 14.59
CA ASP A 417 20.88 -25.18 15.15
C ASP A 417 20.62 -24.48 16.50
N THR A 418 21.27 -24.97 17.55
CA THR A 418 21.07 -24.51 18.93
C THR A 418 21.46 -23.05 19.15
N SER A 419 22.44 -22.52 18.41
CA SER A 419 22.86 -21.12 18.50
C SER A 419 21.76 -20.19 17.96
N ILE A 420 21.20 -20.52 16.79
CA ILE A 420 20.12 -19.76 16.16
C ILE A 420 18.86 -19.82 17.02
N LEU A 421 18.53 -21.00 17.57
CA LEU A 421 17.41 -21.18 18.48
C LEU A 421 17.53 -20.30 19.73
N ALA A 422 18.70 -20.30 20.39
CA ALA A 422 18.93 -19.53 21.61
C ALA A 422 18.90 -18.01 21.36
N LEU A 423 19.54 -17.54 20.28
CA LEU A 423 19.52 -16.12 19.88
C LEU A 423 18.09 -15.65 19.62
N THR A 424 17.36 -16.40 18.79
CA THR A 424 15.98 -16.07 18.40
C THR A 424 15.03 -16.06 19.61
N ALA A 425 15.10 -17.08 20.46
CA ALA A 425 14.28 -17.17 21.68
C ALA A 425 14.54 -15.99 22.63
N SER A 426 15.78 -15.50 22.70
CA SER A 426 16.12 -14.37 23.56
C SER A 426 15.61 -13.01 23.07
N VAL A 427 15.41 -12.87 21.76
CA VAL A 427 15.01 -11.62 21.11
C VAL A 427 13.50 -11.55 20.83
N LEU A 428 12.83 -12.70 20.64
CA LEU A 428 11.38 -12.75 20.40
C LEU A 428 10.55 -11.90 21.39
N PRO A 429 10.83 -11.88 22.71
CA PRO A 429 10.16 -10.96 23.63
C PRO A 429 10.43 -9.47 23.34
N ILE A 430 11.65 -9.10 22.94
CA ILE A 430 12.03 -7.72 22.56
C ILE A 430 11.30 -7.32 21.29
N LEU A 431 11.25 -8.20 20.29
CA LEU A 431 10.46 -8.01 19.07
C LEU A 431 8.98 -7.78 19.43
N GLY A 432 8.42 -8.59 20.32
CA GLY A 432 7.06 -8.39 20.80
C GLY A 432 6.86 -7.01 21.45
N LEU A 433 7.81 -6.52 22.24
CA LEU A 433 7.75 -5.16 22.79
C LEU A 433 7.81 -4.09 21.68
N CYS A 434 8.59 -4.31 20.62
CA CYS A 434 8.62 -3.43 19.46
C CYS A 434 7.22 -3.33 18.81
N GLU A 435 6.47 -4.43 18.75
CA GLU A 435 5.12 -4.47 18.17
C GLU A 435 4.10 -3.62 18.92
N LEU A 436 4.29 -3.38 20.22
CA LEU A 436 3.45 -2.44 20.99
C LEU A 436 3.54 -1.01 20.46
N GLY A 437 4.71 -0.61 19.97
CA GLY A 437 4.93 0.70 19.32
C GLY A 437 4.63 0.66 17.82
N ASN A 438 5.06 -0.41 17.14
CA ASN A 438 4.96 -0.58 15.69
C ASN A 438 3.50 -0.57 15.21
N CYS A 439 2.61 -1.30 15.87
CA CYS A 439 1.21 -1.40 15.43
C CYS A 439 0.50 -0.01 15.44
N PRO A 440 0.56 0.78 16.53
CA PRO A 440 0.05 2.15 16.53
C PRO A 440 0.81 3.10 15.61
N GLN A 441 2.13 2.98 15.48
CA GLN A 441 2.93 3.77 14.55
C GLN A 441 2.47 3.56 13.10
N THR A 442 2.35 2.31 12.67
CA THR A 442 1.95 1.93 11.30
C THR A 442 0.53 2.40 11.02
N THR A 443 -0.37 2.29 12.00
CA THR A 443 -1.74 2.81 11.90
C THR A 443 -1.76 4.34 11.84
N GLY A 444 -0.90 5.00 12.61
CA GLY A 444 -0.69 6.45 12.58
C GLY A 444 -0.20 6.95 11.23
N CYS A 445 0.73 6.24 10.58
CA CYS A 445 1.10 6.50 9.20
C CYS A 445 -0.10 6.40 8.25
N GLY A 446 -1.04 5.47 8.51
CA GLY A 446 -2.32 5.39 7.80
C GLY A 446 -3.20 6.61 8.00
N VAL A 447 -3.28 7.15 9.22
CA VAL A 447 -4.00 8.41 9.51
C VAL A 447 -3.37 9.60 8.77
N LEU A 448 -2.04 9.69 8.78
CA LEU A 448 -1.30 10.76 8.09
C LEU A 448 -1.46 10.66 6.57
N ARG A 449 -1.39 9.46 5.98
CA ARG A 449 -1.71 9.24 4.57
C ARG A 449 -3.16 9.61 4.27
N GLY A 450 -4.13 9.14 5.06
CA GLY A 450 -5.55 9.48 4.86
C GLY A 450 -5.85 10.99 4.93
N SER A 451 -5.06 11.73 5.72
CA SER A 451 -5.12 13.20 5.82
C SER A 451 -4.17 13.94 4.87
N ALA A 452 -3.61 13.27 3.85
CA ALA A 452 -2.70 13.84 2.86
C ALA A 452 -1.42 14.49 3.42
N ARG A 453 -0.90 13.96 4.53
CA ARG A 453 0.34 14.38 5.19
C ARG A 453 1.39 13.26 5.32
N PRO A 454 1.70 12.50 4.25
CA PRO A 454 2.75 11.46 4.33
C PRO A 454 4.14 12.02 4.67
N LYS A 455 4.39 13.32 4.42
CA LYS A 455 5.66 14.00 4.75
C LYS A 455 5.95 13.97 6.25
N ASP A 456 4.92 14.20 7.08
CA ASP A 456 5.05 14.15 8.54
C ASP A 456 5.46 12.74 8.98
N GLY A 457 4.83 11.70 8.41
CA GLY A 457 5.21 10.30 8.69
C GLY A 457 6.64 9.98 8.30
N ALA A 458 7.08 10.44 7.12
CA ALA A 458 8.46 10.25 6.66
C ALA A 458 9.48 10.92 7.58
N HIS A 459 9.23 12.15 8.04
CA HIS A 459 10.11 12.84 8.99
C HIS A 459 10.18 12.14 10.35
N ILE A 460 9.03 11.69 10.87
CA ILE A 460 8.98 10.95 12.13
C ILE A 460 9.78 9.64 12.00
N ASN A 461 9.58 8.88 10.92
CA ASN A 461 10.31 7.64 10.67
C ASN A 461 11.82 7.89 10.55
N LEU A 462 12.23 8.92 9.79
CA LEU A 462 13.64 9.28 9.63
C LEU A 462 14.28 9.59 10.99
N GLY A 463 13.67 10.49 11.76
CA GLY A 463 14.17 10.88 13.08
C GLY A 463 14.22 9.72 14.07
N ALA A 464 13.19 8.88 14.10
CA ALA A 464 13.09 7.77 15.04
C ALA A 464 14.04 6.61 14.69
N PHE A 465 13.99 6.11 13.46
CA PHE A 465 14.80 4.95 13.06
C PHE A 465 16.28 5.29 12.89
N TYR A 466 16.60 6.42 12.27
CA TYR A 466 17.98 6.78 11.93
C TYR A 466 18.61 7.73 12.95
N GLY A 467 17.83 8.65 13.53
CA GLY A 467 18.31 9.58 14.54
C GLY A 467 18.41 8.98 15.95
N VAL A 468 17.55 8.02 16.29
CA VAL A 468 17.54 7.37 17.63
C VAL A 468 17.88 5.89 17.55
N GLY A 469 17.15 5.14 16.72
CA GLY A 469 17.25 3.68 16.62
C GLY A 469 18.63 3.17 16.25
N THR A 470 19.17 3.63 15.13
CA THR A 470 20.48 3.20 14.63
C THR A 470 21.62 3.53 15.59
N PRO A 471 21.75 4.76 16.13
CA PRO A 471 22.76 5.06 17.15
C PRO A 471 22.66 4.16 18.38
N VAL A 472 21.45 3.93 18.91
CA VAL A 472 21.24 3.05 20.07
C VAL A 472 21.57 1.60 19.72
N ALA A 473 21.16 1.11 18.55
CA ALA A 473 21.46 -0.23 18.07
C ALA A 473 22.98 -0.47 18.01
N VAL A 474 23.71 0.43 17.34
CA VAL A 474 25.17 0.34 17.18
C VAL A 474 25.86 0.44 18.54
N ALA A 475 25.44 1.39 19.40
CA ALA A 475 26.05 1.57 20.70
C ALA A 475 25.86 0.36 21.62
N LEU A 476 24.64 -0.20 21.67
CA LEU A 476 24.38 -1.37 22.50
C LEU A 476 25.04 -2.62 21.94
N ALA A 477 25.00 -2.82 20.62
CA ALA A 477 25.55 -4.01 19.98
C ALA A 477 27.07 -4.10 20.08
N PHE A 478 27.78 -3.00 19.78
CA PHE A 478 29.24 -3.01 19.63
C PHE A 478 29.99 -2.42 20.82
N TRP A 479 29.54 -1.31 21.42
CA TRP A 479 30.24 -0.70 22.56
C TRP A 479 29.83 -1.29 23.91
N ALA A 480 28.53 -1.53 24.13
CA ALA A 480 28.04 -2.11 25.38
C ALA A 480 28.11 -3.66 25.42
N GLY A 481 28.59 -4.29 24.34
CA GLY A 481 28.78 -5.75 24.28
C GLY A 481 27.49 -6.58 24.27
N GLN A 482 26.32 -5.98 24.00
CA GLN A 482 25.02 -6.70 23.97
C GLN A 482 24.79 -7.44 22.64
N GLY A 483 25.69 -7.27 21.65
CA GLY A 483 25.66 -7.96 20.37
C GLY A 483 24.30 -7.94 19.68
N PHE A 484 23.78 -9.11 19.33
CA PHE A 484 22.50 -9.27 18.63
C PHE A 484 21.32 -8.67 19.40
N ARG A 485 21.26 -8.85 20.72
CA ARG A 485 20.19 -8.25 21.55
C ARG A 485 20.25 -6.72 21.52
N GLY A 486 21.46 -6.15 21.49
CA GLY A 486 21.69 -4.71 21.38
C GLY A 486 21.06 -4.10 20.13
N LEU A 487 21.16 -4.78 18.99
CA LEU A 487 20.53 -4.32 17.74
C LEU A 487 19.00 -4.21 17.87
N TRP A 488 18.35 -5.21 18.48
CA TRP A 488 16.91 -5.23 18.68
C TRP A 488 16.43 -4.26 19.77
N LEU A 489 17.25 -3.99 20.78
CA LEU A 489 16.97 -2.89 21.72
C LEU A 489 17.03 -1.52 21.04
N GLY A 490 17.87 -1.36 20.01
CA GLY A 490 17.84 -0.20 19.13
C GLY A 490 16.53 -0.07 18.33
N LEU A 491 15.99 -1.18 17.80
CA LEU A 491 14.65 -1.19 17.19
C LEU A 491 13.59 -0.74 18.21
N LEU A 492 13.65 -1.26 19.43
CA LEU A 492 12.71 -0.91 20.48
C LEU A 492 12.75 0.59 20.81
N ALA A 493 13.96 1.17 20.90
CA ALA A 493 14.14 2.60 21.08
C ALA A 493 13.57 3.43 19.92
N ALA A 494 13.79 2.99 18.68
CA ALA A 494 13.19 3.61 17.49
C ALA A 494 11.67 3.61 17.58
N GLN A 495 11.06 2.46 17.88
CA GLN A 495 9.61 2.30 17.94
C GLN A 495 8.98 3.13 19.07
N ALA A 496 9.63 3.21 20.23
CA ALA A 496 9.19 4.04 21.34
C ALA A 496 9.20 5.54 20.98
N ALA A 497 10.29 6.02 20.35
CA ALA A 497 10.37 7.41 19.89
C ALA A 497 9.33 7.70 18.80
N CYS A 498 9.18 6.78 17.83
CA CYS A 498 8.28 6.94 16.70
C CYS A 498 6.82 7.05 17.15
N VAL A 499 6.35 6.12 17.99
CA VAL A 499 4.96 6.12 18.46
C VAL A 499 4.65 7.34 19.32
N ALA A 500 5.60 7.80 20.15
CA ALA A 500 5.41 8.98 20.98
C ALA A 500 5.17 10.23 20.13
N VAL A 501 6.05 10.49 19.14
CA VAL A 501 5.92 11.65 18.25
C VAL A 501 4.68 11.51 17.35
N MET A 502 4.39 10.32 16.83
CA MET A 502 3.22 10.04 16.00
C MET A 502 1.91 10.37 16.73
N LEU A 503 1.78 9.97 18.00
CA LEU A 503 0.60 10.27 18.81
C LEU A 503 0.46 11.77 19.08
N VAL A 504 1.56 12.50 19.32
CA VAL A 504 1.53 13.95 19.48
C VAL A 504 1.03 14.64 18.21
N VAL A 505 1.54 14.25 17.03
CA VAL A 505 1.12 14.82 15.74
C VAL A 505 -0.35 14.55 15.45
N ILE A 506 -0.84 13.34 15.70
CA ILE A 506 -2.24 12.98 15.47
C ILE A 506 -3.18 13.70 16.46
N THR A 507 -2.80 13.77 17.73
CA THR A 507 -3.64 14.44 18.75
C THR A 507 -3.75 15.95 18.55
N ARG A 508 -2.69 16.59 18.02
CA ARG A 508 -2.67 18.02 17.67
C ARG A 508 -3.23 18.33 16.27
N THR A 509 -3.69 17.33 15.52
CA THR A 509 -4.24 17.57 14.18
C THR A 509 -5.53 18.40 14.26
N ASP A 510 -5.55 19.53 13.57
CA ASP A 510 -6.77 20.30 13.30
C ASP A 510 -7.57 19.63 12.19
N TRP A 511 -8.57 18.85 12.60
CA TRP A 511 -9.42 18.10 11.69
C TRP A 511 -10.29 18.99 10.79
N ALA A 512 -10.68 20.18 11.24
CA ALA A 512 -11.48 21.10 10.43
C ALA A 512 -10.66 21.64 9.26
N LYS A 513 -9.43 22.10 9.54
CA LYS A 513 -8.48 22.50 8.50
C LYS A 513 -8.16 21.37 7.53
N GLN A 514 -7.98 20.14 8.01
CA GLN A 514 -7.73 19.00 7.13
C GLN A 514 -8.92 18.66 6.22
N ALA A 515 -10.16 18.87 6.67
CA ALA A 515 -11.35 18.66 5.85
C ALA A 515 -11.47 19.70 4.71
N GLU A 516 -11.12 20.96 5.00
CA GLU A 516 -11.05 22.01 3.99
C GLU A 516 -9.99 21.71 2.91
N LEU A 517 -8.76 21.36 3.34
CA LEU A 517 -7.69 20.98 2.43
C LEU A 517 -8.07 19.75 1.59
N ALA A 518 -8.85 18.82 2.16
CA ALA A 518 -9.34 17.65 1.43
C ALA A 518 -10.32 18.02 0.31
N GLN A 519 -11.15 19.06 0.47
CA GLN A 519 -12.02 19.54 -0.62
C GLN A 519 -11.21 20.10 -1.80
N VAL A 520 -10.11 20.79 -1.52
CA VAL A 520 -9.18 21.29 -2.56
C VAL A 520 -8.44 20.14 -3.23
N LEU A 521 -7.98 19.14 -2.45
CA LEU A 521 -7.29 17.98 -3.00
C LEU A 521 -8.21 17.13 -3.89
N ALA A 522 -9.47 16.96 -3.46
CA ALA A 522 -10.50 16.26 -4.22
C ALA A 522 -11.01 17.06 -5.45
N GLY A 523 -10.54 18.30 -5.64
CA GLY A 523 -10.91 19.14 -6.78
C GLY A 523 -12.35 19.68 -6.74
N VAL A 524 -12.96 19.73 -5.55
CA VAL A 524 -14.31 20.27 -5.34
C VAL A 524 -14.28 21.77 -5.03
N ALA A 525 -13.23 22.25 -4.35
CA ALA A 525 -13.00 23.65 -4.07
C ALA A 525 -11.83 24.21 -4.89
N ALA A 526 -11.95 25.46 -5.35
CA ALA A 526 -10.81 26.20 -5.89
C ALA A 526 -9.82 26.52 -4.74
N PRO A 527 -8.50 26.53 -4.99
CA PRO A 527 -7.56 27.02 -3.99
C PRO A 527 -7.84 28.51 -3.72
N GLY A 528 -8.46 28.82 -2.58
CA GLY A 528 -8.62 30.18 -2.09
C GLY A 528 -7.26 30.79 -1.74
N GLY A 529 -7.12 32.11 -1.91
CA GLY A 529 -5.87 32.87 -1.92
C GLY A 529 -4.97 32.84 -0.66
N ASP A 530 -5.29 32.04 0.35
CA ASP A 530 -4.46 31.87 1.57
C ASP A 530 -3.99 30.43 1.79
N ALA A 531 -4.28 29.52 0.85
CA ALA A 531 -3.93 28.10 0.95
C ALA A 531 -2.80 27.70 -0.01
N VAL A 532 -1.66 28.40 0.06
CA VAL A 532 -0.42 27.99 -0.61
C VAL A 532 0.71 27.90 0.41
N VAL A 533 1.07 26.65 0.71
CA VAL A 533 2.45 26.16 0.91
C VAL A 533 3.34 27.00 1.83
N ASN A 534 3.41 26.63 3.11
CA ASN A 534 4.63 26.85 3.91
C ASN A 534 5.75 25.99 3.30
N GLY A 535 6.44 26.56 2.34
CA GLY A 535 7.83 26.25 2.01
C GLY A 535 8.63 27.46 2.46
N ASP A 536 9.58 27.22 3.36
CA ASP A 536 10.61 28.19 3.69
C ASP A 536 11.37 28.52 2.40
N ASP A 537 11.34 29.78 1.98
CA ASP A 537 12.35 30.38 1.11
C ASP A 537 12.60 31.80 1.63
N ASP A 538 13.75 31.93 2.25
CA ASP A 538 14.45 33.19 2.53
C ASP A 538 15.18 33.58 1.24
N ASP A 539 14.78 34.66 0.57
CA ASP A 539 15.73 35.56 -0.09
C ASP A 539 15.09 36.92 -0.45
N GLY A 540 15.95 37.93 -0.47
CA GLY A 540 15.66 39.35 -0.51
C GLY A 540 15.14 39.89 -1.85
N GLY A 541 14.26 40.89 -1.70
CA GLY A 541 14.46 42.21 -2.32
C GLY A 541 14.04 42.40 -3.79
N LYS A 542 12.99 43.21 -3.99
CA LYS A 542 13.07 44.48 -4.74
C LYS A 542 11.77 45.28 -4.64
N GLU A 543 11.88 46.49 -4.13
CA GLU A 543 10.89 47.57 -4.18
C GLU A 543 10.57 48.03 -5.60
N LYS A 544 9.31 48.47 -5.81
CA LYS A 544 8.98 49.66 -6.61
C LYS A 544 7.61 50.25 -6.19
N ASP A 545 7.71 51.20 -5.27
CA ASP A 545 7.09 52.55 -5.22
C ASP A 545 5.80 52.86 -6.02
N THR A 546 4.76 53.39 -5.35
CA THR A 546 4.21 54.76 -5.55
C THR A 546 3.11 55.15 -4.51
N GLY A 547 3.48 55.99 -3.53
CA GLY A 547 2.74 57.16 -2.97
C GLY A 547 1.51 57.03 -2.03
N PRO A 548 1.12 58.10 -1.28
CA PRO A 548 1.95 58.94 -0.41
C PRO A 548 1.35 59.22 1.01
N HIS A 549 2.24 59.58 1.96
CA HIS A 549 2.02 60.24 3.27
C HIS A 549 1.29 59.42 4.38
N ALA A 550 1.83 59.23 5.59
CA ALA A 550 2.35 60.25 6.49
C ALA A 550 3.51 59.75 7.41
N LYS A 551 4.45 60.65 7.67
CA LYS A 551 5.58 60.52 8.61
C LYS A 551 5.10 60.67 10.06
N VAL A 552 5.57 59.82 10.97
CA VAL A 552 6.05 60.22 12.31
C VAL A 552 7.23 59.30 12.67
N ALA A 553 8.32 59.90 13.16
CA ALA A 553 9.61 59.29 13.46
C ALA A 553 9.84 59.10 14.97
N ALA A 554 10.66 58.11 15.35
CA ALA A 554 11.62 58.08 16.48
C ALA A 554 12.27 56.67 16.54
N SER A 555 13.52 56.46 16.09
CA SER A 555 14.81 56.41 16.87
C SER A 555 14.83 55.31 17.94
N HIS A 556 15.53 54.19 17.82
CA HIS A 556 16.97 53.88 18.08
C HIS A 556 16.93 52.36 18.44
N GLY A 557 17.89 51.45 18.26
CA GLY A 557 19.29 51.40 17.88
C GLY A 557 19.80 49.99 18.28
N ASP A 558 20.70 49.45 17.47
CA ASP A 558 21.71 48.39 17.71
C ASP A 558 21.33 46.95 18.12
N GLU A 559 21.60 46.05 17.17
CA GLU A 559 22.55 44.92 17.18
C GLU A 559 22.79 44.10 18.47
N ASP A 560 22.63 42.78 18.26
CA ASP A 560 23.58 41.70 18.57
C ASP A 560 23.16 40.62 19.59
N SER A 561 23.53 39.38 19.25
CA SER A 561 23.71 38.21 20.12
C SER A 561 22.52 37.33 20.57
N SER A 562 22.45 36.14 19.96
CA SER A 562 22.45 34.79 20.58
C SER A 562 21.59 34.46 21.83
N LEU A 563 20.89 33.33 21.73
CA LEU A 563 20.66 32.32 22.80
C LEU A 563 20.21 32.83 24.18
N LEU A 564 18.94 32.56 24.54
CA LEU A 564 18.59 31.67 25.66
C LEU A 564 17.09 31.67 25.97
N ILE A 565 16.68 30.51 26.44
CA ILE A 565 15.37 30.11 26.94
C ILE A 565 14.94 30.99 28.12
N THR A 566 13.71 31.49 28.08
CA THR A 566 12.96 31.84 29.30
C THR A 566 11.51 31.39 29.20
N VAL A 567 11.17 30.48 30.12
CA VAL A 567 9.82 30.06 30.49
C VAL A 567 9.27 31.09 31.47
N GLN A 568 8.05 31.56 31.26
CA GLN A 568 7.16 32.21 32.25
C GLN A 568 5.75 32.21 31.63
N GLY A 569 4.65 31.85 32.28
CA GLY A 569 4.36 31.34 33.63
C GLY A 569 2.89 30.92 33.64
#